data_AF-I3SKS3-F1
#
_entry.id   AF-I3SKS3-F1
#
_cell.length_a   1.000
_cell.length_b   1.000
_cell.length_c   1.000
_cell.angle_alpha   90.00
_cell.angle_beta   90.00
_cell.angle_gamma   90.00
#
_symmetry.space_group_name_H-M   'P 1'
#
loop_
_entity.id
_entity.type
_entity.pdbx_description
1 polymer ?
#
loop_
_entity_poly.entity_id
_entity_poly.type
_entity_poly.pdbx_seq_one_letter_code
_entity_poly.pdbx_strand_id
1 'polypeptide(L)'
;MAAPTAPTFDLIILGASGFTGKHVLKQALKFLNTTSSSSSFNSIHTTKRAKPVIPGPLPKGGIIEHQKKIGLWGVTLPSADATLVGKTFSILTENSHGLPGVDESTEMVEKRKAFWSSVKPAHFGVKLGSKSFLRILGYIMFGIIIGVLGRTTFGRWLLLKYPSIFSLGGFSKNGPSEEEVESASFKMWFVGHGFSNESLAAQRNSKPDMEIVTRITGPEMGYVTTPIIMIQCALILHSQRKDLPKGGVYPPGIIFGPTDLQQRLQQNGISFDVISKSTLSS
;
A
#
# COMPACT_ATOMS: atom_id res chain seq x y z
N MET A 1 48.55 -5.75 11.32
CA MET A 1 47.23 -6.28 11.75
C MET A 1 46.15 -5.42 11.11
N ALA A 2 45.34 -5.99 10.23
CA ALA A 2 44.19 -5.28 9.67
C ALA A 2 43.16 -5.01 10.79
N ALA A 3 42.64 -3.79 10.87
CA ALA A 3 41.60 -3.46 11.82
C ALA A 3 40.37 -4.36 11.58
N PRO A 4 39.72 -4.89 12.63
CA PRO A 4 38.51 -5.68 12.45
C PRO A 4 37.45 -4.79 11.79
N THR A 5 37.00 -5.20 10.61
CA THR A 5 35.88 -4.56 9.91
C THR A 5 34.66 -4.63 10.81
N ALA A 6 34.12 -3.46 11.19
CA ALA A 6 32.91 -3.39 11.98
C ALA A 6 31.80 -4.22 11.31
N PRO A 7 31.04 -5.04 12.07
CA PRO A 7 29.97 -5.83 11.49
C PRO A 7 28.93 -4.89 10.86
N THR A 8 28.78 -4.98 9.55
CA THR A 8 27.69 -4.33 8.81
C THR A 8 26.40 -5.09 9.08
N PHE A 9 25.43 -4.44 9.70
CA PHE A 9 24.09 -4.99 9.88
C PHE A 9 23.15 -4.44 8.79
N ASP A 10 22.44 -5.32 8.10
CA ASP A 10 21.28 -4.93 7.31
C ASP A 10 20.09 -4.71 8.25
N LEU A 11 19.84 -3.47 8.66
CA LEU A 11 18.66 -3.13 9.45
C LEU A 11 17.43 -3.00 8.54
N ILE A 12 16.45 -3.88 8.74
CA ILE A 12 15.17 -3.84 8.05
C ILE A 12 14.10 -3.40 9.04
N ILE A 13 13.37 -2.33 8.70
CA ILE A 13 12.24 -1.83 9.49
C ILE A 13 10.96 -2.04 8.69
N LEU A 14 10.19 -3.04 9.08
CA LEU A 14 8.83 -3.26 8.58
C LEU A 14 7.85 -2.53 9.51
N GLY A 15 7.05 -1.61 8.96
CA GLY A 15 6.09 -0.84 9.76
C GLY A 15 5.41 0.28 8.96
N ALA A 16 4.63 1.11 9.66
CA ALA A 16 3.85 2.21 9.06
C ALA A 16 4.69 3.06 8.10
N SER A 17 4.42 2.92 6.81
CA SER A 17 5.17 3.54 5.73
C SER A 17 4.79 5.03 5.58
N GLY A 18 5.67 5.83 4.97
CA GLY A 18 5.47 7.26 4.80
C GLY A 18 6.10 8.12 5.90
N PHE A 19 5.34 9.04 6.50
CA PHE A 19 5.88 10.01 7.46
C PHE A 19 6.46 9.33 8.71
N THR A 20 5.75 8.35 9.27
CA THR A 20 6.18 7.59 10.45
C THR A 20 7.44 6.77 10.15
N GLY A 21 7.47 6.00 9.06
CA GLY A 21 8.67 5.24 8.66
C GLY A 21 9.94 6.11 8.52
N LYS A 22 9.82 7.32 7.97
CA LYS A 22 10.95 8.29 7.92
C LYS A 22 11.45 8.67 9.32
N HIS A 23 10.55 8.85 10.29
CA HIS A 23 10.93 9.18 11.66
C HIS A 23 11.51 7.99 12.41
N VAL A 24 10.97 6.79 12.19
CA VAL A 24 11.54 5.55 12.76
C VAL A 24 12.97 5.36 12.28
N LEU A 25 13.25 5.56 10.98
CA LEU A 25 14.62 5.50 10.47
C LEU A 25 15.51 6.59 11.10
N LYS A 26 15.03 7.84 11.19
CA LYS A 26 15.79 8.92 11.87
C LYS A 26 16.12 8.58 13.32
N GLN A 27 15.20 7.95 14.05
CA GLN A 27 15.42 7.55 15.43
C GLN A 27 16.39 6.37 15.52
N ALA A 28 16.18 5.31 14.72
CA ALA A 28 17.11 4.19 14.62
C ALA A 28 18.54 4.66 14.34
N LEU A 29 18.72 5.62 13.42
CA LEU A 29 20.01 6.22 13.11
C LEU A 29 20.63 6.99 14.28
N LYS A 30 19.84 7.63 15.15
CA LYS A 30 20.39 8.24 16.38
C LYS A 30 20.97 7.18 17.31
N PHE A 31 20.29 6.04 17.44
CA PHE A 31 20.77 4.91 18.23
C PHE A 31 21.98 4.20 17.60
N LEU A 32 22.12 4.22 16.27
CA LEU A 32 23.25 3.62 15.57
C LEU A 32 24.46 4.56 15.45
N ASN A 33 24.25 5.87 15.27
CA ASN A 33 25.31 6.88 15.19
C ASN A 33 25.96 7.21 16.54
N THR A 34 25.41 6.73 17.66
CA THR A 34 26.15 6.69 18.94
C THR A 34 27.29 5.65 18.92
N THR A 35 27.42 4.84 17.86
CA THR A 35 28.34 3.70 17.83
C THR A 35 29.34 3.71 16.66
N SER A 36 29.17 4.48 15.58
CA SER A 36 30.18 4.59 14.50
C SER A 36 29.99 5.82 13.60
N SER A 37 31.11 6.36 13.10
CA SER A 37 31.27 7.61 12.34
C SER A 37 30.57 7.63 10.97
N SER A 38 29.83 8.72 10.75
CA SER A 38 29.41 9.36 9.48
C SER A 38 29.44 8.51 8.19
N SER A 39 28.37 7.76 7.93
CA SER A 39 27.95 7.47 6.55
C SER A 39 26.89 8.49 6.14
N SER A 40 27.24 9.41 5.24
CA SER A 40 26.28 10.35 4.66
C SER A 40 25.23 9.57 3.86
N PHE A 41 24.03 9.45 4.40
CA PHE A 41 22.90 9.02 3.61
C PHE A 41 22.55 10.16 2.65
N ASN A 42 22.53 9.86 1.35
CA ASN A 42 21.70 10.59 0.42
C ASN A 42 20.26 10.36 0.86
N SER A 43 19.80 11.16 1.83
CA SER A 43 18.41 11.55 1.92
C SER A 43 18.06 11.89 0.49
N ILE A 44 17.20 11.10 -0.15
CA ILE A 44 16.51 11.55 -1.34
C ILE A 44 15.74 12.76 -0.82
N HIS A 45 16.38 13.92 -0.97
CA HIS A 45 15.85 15.19 -0.59
C HIS A 45 14.48 15.26 -1.21
N THR A 46 13.57 15.94 -0.54
CA THR A 46 12.26 16.31 -1.05
C THR A 46 12.43 17.29 -2.21
N THR A 47 13.14 16.90 -3.27
CA THR A 47 12.91 17.42 -4.60
C THR A 47 11.48 17.06 -4.94
N LYS A 48 10.77 18.03 -5.52
CA LYS A 48 9.40 17.89 -6.00
C LYS A 48 9.42 16.82 -7.08
N ARG A 49 9.24 15.55 -6.69
CA ARG A 49 9.38 14.40 -7.59
C ARG A 49 8.45 14.53 -8.77
N ALA A 50 8.86 13.98 -9.91
CA ALA A 50 8.06 14.02 -11.13
C ALA A 50 6.67 13.43 -10.85
N LYS A 51 5.62 14.16 -11.26
CA LYS A 51 4.25 13.64 -11.22
C LYS A 51 4.03 12.81 -12.48
N PRO A 52 3.51 11.58 -12.37
CA PRO A 52 3.19 10.79 -13.54
C PRO A 52 2.12 11.52 -14.37
N VAL A 53 2.31 11.53 -15.70
CA VAL A 53 1.28 11.96 -16.64
C VAL A 53 0.32 10.79 -16.81
N ILE A 54 -0.89 10.91 -16.26
CA ILE A 54 -1.93 9.88 -16.36
C ILE A 54 -2.97 10.38 -17.38
N PRO A 55 -3.23 9.61 -18.45
CA PRO A 55 -4.24 9.97 -19.44
C PRO A 55 -5.66 9.99 -18.86
N GLY A 56 -6.51 10.81 -19.48
CA GLY A 56 -7.91 10.93 -19.10
C GLY A 56 -8.19 11.90 -17.93
N PRO A 57 -9.47 12.12 -17.60
CA PRO A 57 -9.85 13.00 -16.50
C PRO A 57 -9.55 12.37 -15.14
N LEU A 58 -9.33 13.23 -14.13
CA LEU A 58 -9.35 12.79 -12.73
C LEU A 58 -10.69 12.09 -12.43
N PRO A 59 -10.68 10.93 -11.75
CA PRO A 59 -11.91 10.24 -11.38
C PRO A 59 -12.83 11.18 -10.60
N LYS A 60 -14.03 11.44 -11.13
CA LYS A 60 -15.09 12.20 -10.45
C LYS A 60 -15.79 11.29 -9.43
N GLY A 61 -15.04 10.80 -8.44
CA GLY A 61 -15.59 9.97 -7.38
C GLY A 61 -16.30 10.83 -6.33
N GLY A 62 -17.59 10.56 -6.09
CA GLY A 62 -18.30 11.11 -4.93
C GLY A 62 -17.73 10.58 -3.61
N ILE A 63 -17.93 11.33 -2.52
CA ILE A 63 -17.55 10.90 -1.16
C ILE A 63 -18.19 9.55 -0.84
N ILE A 64 -19.46 9.37 -1.21
CA ILE A 64 -20.20 8.12 -1.12
C ILE A 64 -20.61 7.70 -2.53
N GLU A 65 -20.45 6.42 -2.86
CA GLU A 65 -20.80 5.88 -4.17
C GLU A 65 -21.32 4.44 -4.04
N HIS A 66 -22.30 4.06 -4.86
CA HIS A 66 -22.77 2.68 -4.95
C HIS A 66 -22.15 1.98 -6.16
N GLN A 67 -21.32 0.98 -5.90
CA GLN A 67 -20.72 0.12 -6.92
C GLN A 67 -21.63 -1.07 -7.20
N LYS A 68 -22.54 -0.88 -8.17
CA LYS A 68 -23.62 -1.84 -8.48
C LYS A 68 -23.11 -3.24 -8.83
N LYS A 69 -22.02 -3.35 -9.61
CA LYS A 69 -21.47 -4.64 -10.06
C LYS A 69 -20.98 -5.53 -8.92
N ILE A 70 -20.42 -4.93 -7.86
CA ILE A 70 -19.93 -5.65 -6.67
C ILE A 70 -20.93 -5.60 -5.51
N GLY A 71 -22.05 -4.87 -5.65
CA GLY A 71 -23.09 -4.73 -4.63
C GLY A 71 -22.63 -4.06 -3.35
N LEU A 72 -21.71 -3.09 -3.44
CA LEU A 72 -21.16 -2.38 -2.28
C LEU A 72 -21.39 -0.87 -2.37
N TRP A 73 -21.81 -0.28 -1.26
CA TRP A 73 -21.66 1.14 -1.01
C TRP A 73 -20.24 1.41 -0.51
N GLY A 74 -19.59 2.43 -1.03
CA GLY A 74 -18.24 2.83 -0.64
C GLY A 74 -18.20 4.28 -0.16
N VAL A 75 -17.56 4.52 0.98
CA VAL A 75 -17.19 5.87 1.43
C VAL A 75 -15.70 6.09 1.23
N THR A 76 -15.32 7.23 0.67
CA THR A 76 -13.93 7.61 0.43
C THR A 76 -13.19 7.72 1.76
N LEU A 77 -12.10 6.97 1.89
CA LEU A 77 -11.26 6.97 3.08
C LEU A 77 -9.97 7.76 2.78
N PRO A 78 -9.58 8.73 3.62
CA PRO A 78 -8.25 9.31 3.56
C PRO A 78 -7.23 8.22 3.95
N SER A 79 -6.70 7.51 2.95
CA SER A 79 -5.76 6.40 3.15
C SER A 79 -4.32 6.81 2.82
N ALA A 80 -3.36 6.29 3.59
CA ALA A 80 -1.94 6.34 3.27
C ALA A 80 -1.62 5.59 1.96
N ASP A 81 -2.45 4.62 1.56
CA ASP A 81 -2.22 3.79 0.37
C ASP A 81 -2.14 4.63 -0.91
N ALA A 82 -3.04 5.60 -1.07
CA ALA A 82 -3.01 6.50 -2.24
C ALA A 82 -1.72 7.31 -2.30
N THR A 83 -1.17 7.69 -1.14
CA THR A 83 0.13 8.35 -1.05
C THR A 83 1.26 7.40 -1.44
N LEU A 84 1.21 6.14 -1.03
CA LEU A 84 2.24 5.14 -1.35
C LEU A 84 2.22 4.76 -2.82
N VAL A 85 1.04 4.47 -3.38
CA VAL A 85 0.87 4.18 -4.82
C VAL A 85 1.34 5.37 -5.65
N GLY A 86 0.96 6.59 -5.28
CA GLY A 86 1.45 7.81 -5.94
C GLY A 86 2.98 7.94 -5.88
N LYS A 87 3.60 7.61 -4.74
CA LYS A 87 5.08 7.59 -4.62
C LYS A 87 5.73 6.52 -5.48
N THR A 88 5.12 5.33 -5.60
CA THR A 88 5.60 4.27 -6.50
C THR A 88 5.61 4.76 -7.95
N PHE A 89 4.51 5.33 -8.43
CA PHE A 89 4.44 5.86 -9.81
C PHE A 89 5.37 7.05 -10.05
N SER A 90 5.57 7.89 -9.03
CA SER A 90 6.52 8.99 -9.11
C SER A 90 7.97 8.50 -9.28
N ILE A 91 8.38 7.46 -8.52
CA ILE A 91 9.69 6.82 -8.71
C ILE A 91 9.78 6.17 -10.09
N LEU A 92 8.73 5.49 -10.54
CA LEU A 92 8.67 4.85 -11.86
C LEU A 92 8.76 5.87 -13.01
N THR A 93 8.25 7.09 -12.81
CA THR A 93 8.38 8.18 -13.80
C THR A 93 9.84 8.61 -13.98
N GLU A 94 10.61 8.62 -12.89
CA GLU A 94 12.04 8.93 -12.90
C GLU A 94 12.90 7.71 -13.32
N ASN A 95 12.35 6.49 -13.20
CA ASN A 95 13.03 5.23 -13.46
C ASN A 95 12.08 4.27 -14.20
N SER A 96 11.92 4.44 -15.51
CA SER A 96 10.91 3.72 -16.33
C SER A 96 11.00 2.19 -16.25
N HIS A 97 12.18 1.67 -15.90
CA HIS A 97 12.45 0.25 -15.75
C HIS A 97 12.48 -0.23 -14.29
N GLY A 98 12.04 0.61 -13.35
CA GLY A 98 12.20 0.37 -11.92
C GLY A 98 13.62 0.63 -11.42
N LEU A 99 13.82 0.40 -10.12
CA LEU A 99 15.11 0.63 -9.45
C LEU A 99 16.03 -0.58 -9.65
N PRO A 100 17.27 -0.39 -10.11
CA PRO A 100 18.22 -1.48 -10.25
C PRO A 100 18.68 -1.99 -8.88
N GLY A 101 18.87 -3.30 -8.78
CA GLY A 101 19.51 -3.96 -7.65
C GLY A 101 21.00 -3.66 -7.54
N VAL A 102 21.60 -4.14 -6.45
CA VAL A 102 23.02 -3.93 -6.15
C VAL A 102 23.92 -4.76 -7.06
N ASP A 103 23.50 -5.99 -7.39
CA ASP A 103 24.27 -7.00 -8.14
C ASP A 103 23.30 -7.96 -8.85
N GLU A 104 22.46 -7.42 -9.74
CA GLU A 104 21.45 -8.20 -10.50
C GLU A 104 22.10 -9.06 -11.60
N SER A 105 21.62 -10.29 -11.76
CA SER A 105 21.90 -11.09 -12.95
C SER A 105 21.19 -10.50 -14.18
N THR A 106 21.67 -10.82 -15.39
CA THR A 106 21.04 -10.38 -16.65
C THR A 106 19.57 -10.79 -16.74
N GLU A 107 19.24 -12.00 -16.29
CA GLU A 107 17.87 -12.51 -16.24
C GLU A 107 16.98 -11.65 -15.33
N MET A 108 17.48 -11.28 -14.15
CA MET A 108 16.73 -10.46 -13.19
C MET A 108 16.55 -9.02 -13.69
N VAL A 109 17.54 -8.46 -14.40
CA VAL A 109 17.42 -7.17 -15.08
C VAL A 109 16.28 -7.19 -16.10
N GLU A 110 16.20 -8.23 -16.93
CA GLU A 110 15.17 -8.39 -17.95
C GLU A 110 13.79 -8.57 -17.32
N LYS A 111 13.67 -9.45 -16.31
CA LYS A 111 12.44 -9.66 -15.55
C LYS A 111 11.91 -8.36 -14.95
N ARG A 112 12.78 -7.59 -14.29
CA ARG A 112 12.43 -6.28 -13.70
C ARG A 112 11.96 -5.29 -14.77
N LYS A 113 12.71 -5.16 -15.87
CA LYS A 113 12.37 -4.27 -16.99
C LYS A 113 11.02 -4.64 -17.60
N ALA A 114 10.78 -5.92 -17.85
CA ALA A 114 9.54 -6.43 -18.43
C ALA A 114 8.34 -6.14 -17.52
N PHE A 115 8.47 -6.42 -16.22
CA PHE A 115 7.44 -6.11 -15.23
C PHE A 115 7.08 -4.62 -15.25
N TRP A 116 8.07 -3.73 -15.08
CA TRP A 116 7.80 -2.30 -14.96
C TRP A 116 7.33 -1.65 -16.25
N SER A 117 7.74 -2.17 -17.41
CA SER A 117 7.23 -1.69 -18.71
C SER A 117 5.76 -2.01 -18.93
N SER A 118 5.24 -3.06 -18.28
CA SER A 118 3.82 -3.45 -18.33
C SER A 118 2.92 -2.59 -17.42
N VAL A 119 3.49 -1.97 -16.39
CA VAL A 119 2.75 -1.18 -15.41
C VAL A 119 2.52 0.23 -15.93
N LYS A 120 1.25 0.63 -16.05
CA LYS A 120 0.85 1.99 -16.40
C LYS A 120 0.49 2.79 -15.15
N PRO A 121 0.81 4.09 -15.08
CA PRO A 121 0.43 4.91 -13.94
C PRO A 121 -1.09 5.08 -13.90
N ALA A 122 -1.64 5.12 -12.68
CA ALA A 122 -3.08 5.16 -12.46
C ALA A 122 -3.46 6.17 -11.36
N HIS A 123 -4.64 6.76 -11.49
CA HIS A 123 -5.28 7.47 -10.39
C HIS A 123 -5.79 6.45 -9.37
N PHE A 124 -5.31 6.53 -8.14
CA PHE A 124 -5.63 5.56 -7.10
C PHE A 124 -6.35 6.22 -5.92
N GLY A 125 -7.39 5.55 -5.43
CA GLY A 125 -8.16 5.95 -4.25
C GLY A 125 -8.68 4.73 -3.52
N VAL A 126 -8.95 4.90 -2.23
CA VAL A 126 -9.45 3.82 -1.35
C VAL A 126 -10.82 4.19 -0.83
N LYS A 127 -11.73 3.21 -0.83
CA LYS A 127 -13.06 3.33 -0.25
C LYS A 127 -13.29 2.23 0.77
N LEU A 128 -13.91 2.58 1.88
CA LEU A 128 -14.42 1.60 2.84
C LEU A 128 -15.79 1.11 2.34
N GLY A 129 -15.89 -0.19 2.07
CA GLY A 129 -17.04 -0.81 1.43
C GLY A 129 -17.98 -1.52 2.41
N SER A 130 -19.29 -1.42 2.21
CA SER A 130 -20.32 -2.18 2.93
C SER A 130 -21.51 -2.49 2.02
N LYS A 131 -22.14 -3.66 2.20
CA LYS A 131 -23.41 -3.99 1.52
C LYS A 131 -24.58 -3.12 2.00
N SER A 132 -24.49 -2.55 3.20
CA SER A 132 -25.52 -1.71 3.81
C SER A 132 -25.11 -0.25 3.79
N PHE A 133 -25.98 0.60 3.22
CA PHE A 133 -25.84 2.06 3.24
C PHE A 133 -25.91 2.64 4.65
N LEU A 134 -26.76 2.09 5.52
CA LEU A 134 -26.86 2.51 6.93
C LEU A 134 -25.54 2.28 7.67
N ARG A 135 -24.83 1.19 7.37
CA ARG A 135 -23.48 0.95 7.93
C ARG A 135 -22.46 1.98 7.46
N ILE A 136 -22.56 2.47 6.22
CA ILE A 136 -21.71 3.56 5.73
C ILE A 136 -21.94 4.85 6.54
N LEU A 137 -23.20 5.21 6.81
CA LEU A 137 -23.52 6.34 7.68
C LEU A 137 -22.92 6.14 9.09
N GLY A 138 -23.01 4.93 9.63
CA GLY A 138 -22.37 4.56 10.90
C GLY A 138 -20.84 4.77 10.88
N TYR A 139 -20.15 4.34 9.83
CA TYR A 139 -18.70 4.55 9.69
C TYR A 139 -18.33 6.04 9.61
N ILE A 140 -19.13 6.84 8.89
CA ILE A 140 -18.93 8.29 8.81
C ILE A 140 -19.07 8.93 10.20
N MET A 141 -20.15 8.59 10.91
CA MET A 141 -20.38 9.07 12.28
C MET A 141 -19.26 8.68 13.23
N PHE A 142 -18.81 7.42 13.17
CA PHE A 142 -17.68 6.93 13.95
C PHE A 142 -16.39 7.70 13.63
N GLY A 143 -16.12 7.96 12.35
CA GLY A 143 -14.99 8.77 11.90
C GLY A 143 -15.06 10.22 12.41
N ILE A 144 -16.24 10.83 12.43
CA ILE A 144 -16.45 12.18 12.99
C ILE A 144 -16.19 12.19 14.50
N ILE A 145 -16.71 11.20 15.24
CA ILE A 145 -16.50 11.08 16.69
C ILE A 145 -15.01 10.99 16.99
N ILE A 146 -14.28 10.12 16.30
CA ILE A 146 -12.81 10.01 16.45
C ILE A 146 -12.14 11.34 16.04
N GLY A 147 -12.56 11.95 14.95
CA GLY A 147 -11.97 13.19 14.43
C GLY A 147 -12.17 14.40 15.34
N VAL A 148 -13.27 14.45 16.10
CA VAL A 148 -13.59 15.52 17.06
C VAL A 148 -12.92 15.24 18.41
N LEU A 149 -13.18 14.07 19.01
CA LEU A 149 -12.63 13.71 20.32
C LEU A 149 -11.11 13.51 20.27
N GLY A 150 -10.58 13.05 19.14
CA GLY A 150 -9.15 12.87 18.92
C GLY A 150 -8.35 14.18 18.84
N ARG A 151 -8.98 15.37 18.86
CA ARG A 151 -8.27 16.65 18.88
C ARG A 151 -7.81 17.06 20.27
N THR A 152 -8.55 16.68 21.31
CA THR A 152 -8.25 17.06 22.70
C THR A 152 -7.58 15.90 23.45
N THR A 153 -6.78 16.22 24.47
CA THR A 153 -6.15 15.22 25.33
C THR A 153 -7.20 14.40 26.10
N PHE A 154 -8.23 15.07 26.62
CA PHE A 154 -9.36 14.42 27.29
C PHE A 154 -10.15 13.50 26.36
N GLY A 155 -10.48 13.94 25.15
CA GLY A 155 -11.22 13.11 24.20
C GLY A 155 -10.41 11.89 23.72
N ARG A 156 -9.10 12.04 23.49
CA ARG A 156 -8.20 10.89 23.24
C ARG A 156 -8.20 9.91 24.41
N TRP A 157 -8.05 10.42 25.63
CA TRP A 157 -8.11 9.59 26.83
C TRP A 157 -9.43 8.83 26.90
N LEU A 158 -10.55 9.48 26.60
CA LEU A 158 -11.88 8.89 26.64
C LEU A 158 -12.05 7.77 25.60
N LEU A 159 -11.62 8.01 24.36
CA LEU A 159 -11.63 7.01 23.28
C LEU A 159 -10.79 5.77 23.64
N LEU A 160 -9.60 5.97 24.23
CA LEU A 160 -8.69 4.88 24.62
C LEU A 160 -9.14 4.16 25.89
N LYS A 161 -9.77 4.87 26.83
CA LYS A 161 -10.25 4.30 28.09
C LYS A 161 -11.52 3.48 27.89
N TYR A 162 -12.38 3.84 26.93
CA TYR A 162 -13.67 3.19 26.69
C TYR A 162 -13.92 2.85 25.20
N PRO A 163 -13.00 2.12 24.53
CA PRO A 163 -13.09 1.88 23.09
C PRO A 163 -14.41 1.19 22.71
N SER A 164 -14.90 0.27 23.54
CA SER A 164 -16.17 -0.44 23.29
C SER A 164 -17.40 0.45 23.34
N ILE A 165 -17.39 1.52 24.14
CA ILE A 165 -18.51 2.47 24.18
C ILE A 165 -18.52 3.28 22.88
N PHE A 166 -17.37 3.83 22.48
CA PHE A 166 -17.28 4.70 21.31
C PHE A 166 -17.35 3.96 19.98
N SER A 167 -17.11 2.66 19.98
CA SER A 167 -17.24 1.78 18.82
C SER A 167 -18.52 0.95 18.79
N LEU A 168 -19.42 1.15 19.77
CA LEU A 168 -20.64 0.35 19.93
C LEU A 168 -20.37 -1.16 19.96
N GLY A 169 -19.33 -1.55 20.69
CA GLY A 169 -18.88 -2.94 20.84
C GLY A 169 -17.95 -3.43 19.72
N GLY A 170 -17.70 -2.64 18.68
CA GLY A 170 -16.83 -3.03 17.56
C GLY A 170 -15.34 -3.16 17.91
N PHE A 171 -14.87 -2.48 18.95
CA PHE A 171 -13.50 -2.56 19.46
C PHE A 171 -13.50 -2.82 20.96
N SER A 172 -12.56 -3.65 21.41
CA SER A 172 -12.32 -3.95 22.83
C SER A 172 -10.88 -3.63 23.21
N LYS A 173 -10.59 -3.54 24.52
CA LYS A 173 -9.21 -3.41 25.01
C LYS A 173 -8.40 -4.70 24.88
N ASN A 174 -9.09 -5.84 24.91
CA ASN A 174 -8.45 -7.15 24.86
C ASN A 174 -8.22 -7.61 23.42
N GLY A 175 -8.66 -6.83 22.43
CA GLY A 175 -8.65 -7.25 21.04
C GLY A 175 -9.77 -8.26 20.74
N PRO A 176 -9.76 -8.85 19.54
CA PRO A 176 -10.61 -9.98 19.19
C PRO A 176 -10.13 -11.27 19.88
N SER A 177 -11.01 -12.25 20.04
CA SER A 177 -10.66 -13.61 20.47
C SER A 177 -9.93 -14.38 19.35
N GLU A 178 -9.24 -15.46 19.71
CA GLU A 178 -8.59 -16.33 18.73
C GLU A 178 -9.59 -16.92 17.73
N GLU A 179 -10.77 -17.34 18.20
CA GLU A 179 -11.85 -17.85 17.35
C GLU A 179 -12.41 -16.78 16.38
N GLU A 180 -12.52 -15.53 16.84
CA GLU A 180 -12.90 -14.40 15.99
C GLU A 180 -11.86 -14.15 14.90
N VAL A 181 -10.57 -14.28 15.23
CA VAL A 181 -9.46 -14.14 14.27
C VAL A 181 -9.45 -15.31 13.28
N GLU A 182 -9.62 -16.54 13.76
CA GLU A 182 -9.58 -17.75 12.93
C GLU A 182 -10.74 -17.82 11.94
N SER A 183 -11.94 -17.42 12.37
CA SER A 183 -13.15 -17.42 11.52
C SER A 183 -13.25 -16.19 10.59
N ALA A 184 -12.46 -15.14 10.84
CA ALA A 184 -12.50 -13.93 10.05
C ALA A 184 -11.73 -14.05 8.72
N SER A 185 -12.17 -13.28 7.74
CA SER A 185 -11.53 -13.18 6.42
C SER A 185 -11.65 -11.76 5.90
N PHE A 186 -10.78 -11.38 4.97
CA PHE A 186 -10.93 -10.11 4.25
C PHE A 186 -11.28 -10.31 2.78
N LYS A 187 -11.88 -9.26 2.23
CA LYS A 187 -12.16 -9.14 0.80
C LYS A 187 -11.94 -7.70 0.37
N MET A 188 -11.01 -7.52 -0.56
CA MET A 188 -10.70 -6.23 -1.16
C MET A 188 -11.00 -6.27 -2.66
N TRP A 189 -11.72 -5.27 -3.14
CA TRP A 189 -12.09 -5.14 -4.55
C TRP A 189 -11.31 -4.00 -5.18
N PHE A 190 -10.75 -4.25 -6.36
CA PHE A 190 -10.12 -3.22 -7.18
C PHE A 190 -10.97 -3.03 -8.42
N VAL A 191 -11.46 -1.81 -8.61
CA VAL A 191 -12.26 -1.42 -9.76
C VAL A 191 -11.45 -0.43 -10.59
N GLY A 192 -10.86 -0.92 -11.67
CA GLY A 192 -10.06 -0.14 -12.60
C GLY A 192 -10.90 0.35 -13.77
N HIS A 193 -10.77 1.63 -14.10
CA HIS A 193 -11.33 2.21 -15.33
C HIS A 193 -10.18 2.66 -16.21
N GLY A 194 -10.21 2.28 -17.49
CA GLY A 194 -9.13 2.58 -18.43
C GLY A 194 -9.61 2.67 -19.87
N PHE A 195 -8.66 2.71 -20.79
CA PHE A 195 -8.92 2.83 -22.22
C PHE A 195 -8.62 1.52 -22.94
N SER A 196 -9.42 1.17 -23.94
CA SER A 196 -9.21 -0.01 -24.79
C SER A 196 -8.04 0.14 -25.74
N ASN A 197 -7.71 1.38 -26.13
CA ASN A 197 -6.59 1.69 -27.01
C ASN A 197 -5.88 2.99 -26.59
N GLU A 198 -4.61 3.11 -27.00
CA GLU A 198 -3.78 4.27 -26.65
C GLU A 198 -4.23 5.57 -27.34
N SER A 199 -4.79 5.46 -28.55
CA SER A 199 -5.30 6.61 -29.30
C SER A 199 -6.45 7.33 -28.56
N LEU A 200 -7.36 6.57 -27.95
CA LEU A 200 -8.44 7.09 -27.10
C LEU A 200 -7.87 7.72 -25.84
N ALA A 201 -6.86 7.09 -25.21
CA ALA A 201 -6.20 7.67 -24.05
C ALA A 201 -5.51 9.02 -24.38
N ALA A 202 -4.97 9.18 -25.59
CA ALA A 202 -4.31 10.40 -26.03
C ALA A 202 -5.29 11.54 -26.38
N GLN A 203 -6.56 11.24 -26.62
CA GLN A 203 -7.56 12.27 -26.90
C GLN A 203 -7.85 13.13 -25.66
N ARG A 204 -7.93 14.44 -25.87
CA ARG A 204 -8.24 15.38 -24.79
C ARG A 204 -9.68 15.15 -24.32
N ASN A 205 -9.86 14.89 -23.02
CA ASN A 205 -11.16 14.68 -22.35
C ASN A 205 -11.93 13.40 -22.75
N SER A 206 -11.28 12.41 -23.36
CA SER A 206 -11.90 11.10 -23.55
C SER A 206 -12.21 10.46 -22.19
N LYS A 207 -13.36 9.79 -22.10
CA LYS A 207 -13.73 9.02 -20.91
C LYS A 207 -13.21 7.58 -21.07
N PRO A 208 -12.80 6.92 -19.97
CA PRO A 208 -12.50 5.49 -19.97
C PRO A 208 -13.66 4.69 -20.57
N ASP A 209 -13.37 3.78 -21.48
CA ASP A 209 -14.32 2.88 -22.16
C ASP A 209 -14.17 1.42 -21.70
N MET A 210 -13.26 1.14 -20.78
CA MET A 210 -13.06 -0.18 -20.20
C MET A 210 -13.14 -0.16 -18.68
N GLU A 211 -13.66 -1.25 -18.14
CA GLU A 211 -13.62 -1.57 -16.72
C GLU A 211 -13.00 -2.95 -16.51
N ILE A 212 -12.12 -3.05 -15.51
CA ILE A 212 -11.62 -4.31 -14.98
C ILE A 212 -11.89 -4.37 -13.48
N VAL A 213 -12.46 -5.47 -13.03
CA VAL A 213 -12.67 -5.74 -11.60
C VAL A 213 -11.79 -6.90 -11.20
N THR A 214 -10.90 -6.67 -10.25
CA THR A 214 -10.12 -7.73 -9.60
C THR A 214 -10.42 -7.78 -8.11
N ARG A 215 -10.07 -8.89 -7.48
CA ARG A 215 -10.38 -9.15 -6.08
C ARG A 215 -9.18 -9.81 -5.40
N ILE A 216 -8.93 -9.37 -4.16
CA ILE A 216 -8.00 -10.03 -3.25
C ILE A 216 -8.79 -10.54 -2.04
N THR A 217 -8.57 -11.80 -1.67
CA THR A 217 -9.16 -12.41 -0.47
C THR A 217 -8.11 -13.16 0.34
N GLY A 218 -8.35 -13.31 1.63
CA GLY A 218 -7.48 -14.09 2.51
C GLY A 218 -8.07 -14.21 3.92
N PRO A 219 -7.32 -14.80 4.86
CA PRO A 219 -7.70 -14.91 6.27
C PRO A 219 -7.76 -13.52 6.92
N GLU A 220 -8.06 -13.40 8.20
CA GLU A 220 -8.16 -12.10 8.88
C GLU A 220 -7.02 -11.12 8.53
N MET A 221 -7.37 -9.85 8.30
CA MET A 221 -6.48 -8.85 7.69
C MET A 221 -5.34 -8.41 8.62
N GLY A 222 -5.62 -8.21 9.90
CA GLY A 222 -4.73 -7.56 10.87
C GLY A 222 -3.69 -8.49 11.51
N TYR A 223 -4.12 -9.62 12.03
CA TYR A 223 -3.34 -10.56 12.85
C TYR A 223 -2.86 -11.79 12.10
N VAL A 224 -3.46 -12.12 10.95
CA VAL A 224 -3.01 -13.27 10.13
C VAL A 224 -2.34 -12.80 8.85
N THR A 225 -3.09 -12.08 8.00
CA THR A 225 -2.61 -11.66 6.68
C THR A 225 -1.43 -10.69 6.78
N THR A 226 -1.47 -9.70 7.68
CA THR A 226 -0.39 -8.72 7.80
C THR A 226 0.95 -9.36 8.22
N PRO A 227 1.00 -10.24 9.25
CA PRO A 227 2.21 -11.00 9.55
C PRO A 227 2.71 -11.87 8.39
N ILE A 228 1.82 -12.54 7.65
CA ILE A 228 2.20 -13.29 6.44
C ILE A 228 2.92 -12.37 5.45
N ILE A 229 2.32 -11.22 5.12
CA ILE A 229 2.92 -10.24 4.20
C ILE A 229 4.29 -9.78 4.71
N MET A 230 4.41 -9.46 6.00
CA MET A 230 5.66 -9.00 6.60
C MET A 230 6.76 -10.06 6.51
N ILE A 231 6.46 -11.32 6.84
CA ILE A 231 7.41 -12.42 6.77
C ILE A 231 7.83 -12.66 5.32
N GLN A 232 6.89 -12.69 4.37
CA GLN A 232 7.25 -12.89 2.95
C GLN A 232 8.11 -11.74 2.41
N CYS A 233 7.82 -10.50 2.79
CA CYS A 233 8.70 -9.36 2.47
C CYS A 233 10.11 -9.54 3.06
N ALA A 234 10.22 -9.98 4.31
CA ALA A 234 11.51 -10.20 4.97
C ALA A 234 12.31 -11.32 4.30
N LEU A 235 11.65 -12.43 3.92
CA LEU A 235 12.28 -13.54 3.22
C LEU A 235 12.81 -13.12 1.84
N ILE A 236 12.09 -12.27 1.10
CA ILE A 236 12.56 -11.71 -0.17
C ILE A 236 13.77 -10.79 0.07
N LEU A 237 13.69 -9.89 1.04
CA LEU A 237 14.81 -9.00 1.38
C LEU A 237 16.08 -9.78 1.75
N HIS A 238 15.94 -10.92 2.42
CA HIS A 238 17.05 -11.79 2.78
C HIS A 238 17.58 -12.61 1.59
N SER A 239 16.69 -13.29 0.86
CA SER A 239 17.07 -14.24 -0.20
C SER A 239 17.42 -13.60 -1.54
N GLN A 240 16.81 -12.48 -1.88
CA GLN A 240 16.98 -11.77 -3.16
C GLN A 240 17.74 -10.45 -2.97
N ARG A 241 18.54 -10.31 -1.90
CA ARG A 241 19.17 -9.03 -1.51
C ARG A 241 19.92 -8.35 -2.65
N LYS A 242 20.65 -9.13 -3.45
CA LYS A 242 21.45 -8.64 -4.58
C LYS A 242 20.60 -8.01 -5.68
N ASP A 243 19.40 -8.53 -5.89
CA ASP A 243 18.46 -8.06 -6.91
C ASP A 243 17.66 -6.83 -6.47
N LEU A 244 17.79 -6.42 -5.21
CA LEU A 244 17.08 -5.28 -4.65
C LEU A 244 17.97 -4.05 -4.58
N PRO A 245 17.39 -2.83 -4.71
CA PRO A 245 18.16 -1.59 -4.66
C PRO A 245 19.04 -1.46 -3.43
N LYS A 246 20.06 -0.61 -3.51
CA LYS A 246 20.84 -0.22 -2.33
C LYS A 246 19.89 0.36 -1.26
N GLY A 247 20.22 0.18 0.02
CA GLY A 247 19.37 0.55 1.14
C GLY A 247 18.81 1.98 1.07
N GLY A 248 17.62 2.18 1.63
CA GLY A 248 16.90 3.45 1.56
C GLY A 248 15.46 3.33 2.04
N VAL A 249 14.67 4.39 1.84
CA VAL A 249 13.23 4.41 2.19
C VAL A 249 12.41 4.36 0.91
N TYR A 250 11.80 3.22 0.64
CA TYR A 250 11.05 2.96 -0.58
C TYR A 250 9.61 2.54 -0.27
N PRO A 251 8.64 2.92 -1.13
CA PRO A 251 7.32 2.28 -1.12
C PRO A 251 7.46 0.78 -1.38
N PRO A 252 6.68 -0.10 -0.73
CA PRO A 252 6.79 -1.54 -0.95
C PRO A 252 6.52 -1.92 -2.41
N GLY A 253 5.61 -1.21 -3.09
CA GLY A 253 5.29 -1.48 -4.50
C GLY A 253 6.49 -1.41 -5.45
N ILE A 254 7.42 -0.45 -5.26
CA ILE A 254 8.59 -0.32 -6.15
C ILE A 254 9.63 -1.43 -5.90
N ILE A 255 9.67 -1.98 -4.69
CA ILE A 255 10.66 -2.99 -4.28
C ILE A 255 10.16 -4.39 -4.62
N PHE A 256 8.94 -4.72 -4.19
CA PHE A 256 8.42 -6.08 -4.29
C PHE A 256 7.64 -6.34 -5.58
N GLY A 257 7.30 -5.32 -6.36
CA GLY A 257 6.60 -5.46 -7.64
C GLY A 257 7.20 -6.53 -8.57
N PRO A 258 8.50 -6.45 -8.94
CA PRO A 258 9.11 -7.39 -9.87
C PRO A 258 9.50 -8.75 -9.23
N THR A 259 9.19 -8.96 -7.95
CA THR A 259 9.58 -10.16 -7.20
C THR A 259 8.51 -11.25 -7.26
N ASP A 260 8.78 -12.39 -6.64
CA ASP A 260 7.83 -13.51 -6.49
C ASP A 260 6.84 -13.31 -5.31
N LEU A 261 6.74 -12.11 -4.73
CA LEU A 261 5.88 -11.84 -3.57
C LEU A 261 4.43 -12.29 -3.80
N GLN A 262 3.82 -11.99 -4.94
CA GLN A 262 2.44 -12.39 -5.22
C GLN A 262 2.26 -13.92 -5.12
N GLN A 263 3.17 -14.70 -5.73
CA GLN A 263 3.13 -16.16 -5.68
C GLN A 263 3.29 -16.68 -4.25
N ARG A 264 4.22 -16.09 -3.48
CA ARG A 264 4.41 -16.44 -2.06
C ARG A 264 3.15 -16.18 -1.24
N LEU A 265 2.48 -15.04 -1.47
CA LEU A 265 1.22 -14.72 -0.79
C LEU A 265 0.11 -15.71 -1.16
N GLN A 266 0.05 -16.15 -2.43
CA GLN A 266 -0.88 -17.21 -2.86
C GLN A 266 -0.62 -18.54 -2.17
N GLN A 267 0.63 -18.95 -2.07
CA GLN A 267 1.02 -20.16 -1.33
C GLN A 267 0.71 -20.10 0.17
N ASN A 268 0.48 -18.89 0.71
CA ASN A 268 0.15 -18.65 2.12
C ASN A 268 -1.31 -18.18 2.28
N GLY A 269 -2.22 -18.59 1.39
CA GLY A 269 -3.67 -18.43 1.59
C GLY A 269 -4.27 -17.10 1.15
N ILE A 270 -3.56 -16.28 0.36
CA ILE A 270 -4.08 -15.03 -0.21
C ILE A 270 -4.35 -15.20 -1.70
N SER A 271 -5.62 -15.08 -2.11
CA SER A 271 -6.03 -15.25 -3.51
C SER A 271 -6.10 -13.92 -4.25
N PHE A 272 -5.78 -13.97 -5.56
CA PHE A 272 -5.84 -12.84 -6.48
C PHE A 272 -6.65 -13.25 -7.71
N ASP A 273 -7.84 -12.68 -7.86
CA ASP A 273 -8.79 -13.08 -8.89
C ASP A 273 -9.07 -11.93 -9.87
N VAL A 274 -9.17 -12.26 -11.16
CA VAL A 274 -9.81 -11.38 -12.15
C VAL A 274 -11.30 -11.75 -12.19
N ILE A 275 -12.16 -10.81 -11.85
CA ILE A 275 -13.60 -11.05 -11.72
C ILE A 275 -14.33 -10.71 -13.01
N SER A 276 -14.00 -9.57 -13.62
CA SER A 276 -14.58 -9.17 -14.88
C SER A 276 -13.67 -8.22 -15.64
N LYS A 277 -13.82 -8.24 -16.97
CA LYS A 277 -13.28 -7.25 -17.90
C LYS A 277 -14.39 -6.94 -18.90
N SER A 278 -14.84 -5.68 -18.95
CA SER A 278 -15.99 -5.28 -19.76
C SER A 278 -15.76 -3.94 -20.42
N THR A 279 -16.27 -3.78 -21.65
CA THR A 279 -16.42 -2.47 -22.28
C THR A 279 -17.56 -1.72 -21.60
N LEU A 280 -17.36 -0.44 -21.32
CA LEU A 280 -18.37 0.46 -20.78
C LEU A 280 -19.19 1.01 -21.93
N SER A 281 -20.50 0.83 -21.88
CA SER A 281 -21.41 1.47 -22.83
C SER A 281 -21.43 2.98 -22.56
N SER A 282 -21.17 3.77 -23.60
CA SER A 282 -21.18 5.23 -23.60
C SER A 282 -22.51 5.84 -23.16
#